data_AF-A0A514LBN7-F1
#
_entry.id   AF-A0A514LBN7-F1
#
_cell.length_a   1.000
_cell.length_b   1.000
_cell.length_c   1.000
_cell.angle_alpha   90.00
_cell.angle_beta   90.00
_cell.angle_gamma   90.00
#
_symmetry.space_group_name_H-M   'P 1'
#
loop_
_entity.id
_entity.type
_entity.pdbx_description
1 polymer ?
#
loop_
_entity_poly.entity_id
_entity_poly.type
_entity_poly.pdbx_seq_one_letter_code
_entity_poly.pdbx_strand_id
1 'polypeptide(L)'
;MASKKGIAITIIILAAITGASFFVWTVPQQNETTFIVTDYENYLDGAKGIHEILQESTEIDYQKLVNGEMTPEEYIAAADVTSSQVTSQISEFVTSKPPEEWQNSYISYMDAMKKFNSYIGETKVLANLIQNESSEDEISEVMEKIESLKAESAELVKISDNSRPG
;
A
#
# COMPACT_ATOMS: atom_id res chain seq x y z
N MET A 1 -31.48 -10.99 10.89
CA MET A 1 -30.53 -11.77 10.08
C MET A 1 -29.62 -10.80 9.36
N ALA A 2 -28.42 -10.55 9.92
CA ALA A 2 -27.37 -9.83 9.24
C ALA A 2 -26.60 -10.82 8.36
N SER A 3 -26.38 -10.49 7.09
CA SER A 3 -25.60 -11.34 6.18
C SER A 3 -24.17 -11.52 6.70
N LYS A 4 -23.69 -12.77 6.80
CA LYS A 4 -22.32 -13.09 7.25
C LYS A 4 -21.24 -12.42 6.39
N LYS A 5 -21.55 -12.10 5.14
CA LYS A 5 -20.66 -11.38 4.21
C LYS A 5 -20.52 -9.89 4.56
N GLY A 6 -21.52 -9.29 5.21
CA GLY A 6 -21.51 -7.86 5.56
C GLY A 6 -20.69 -7.54 6.81
N ILE A 7 -20.35 -8.52 7.65
CA ILE A 7 -19.64 -8.29 8.92
C ILE A 7 -18.12 -8.30 8.75
N ALA A 8 -17.58 -9.10 7.82
CA ALA A 8 -16.13 -9.23 7.64
C ALA A 8 -15.48 -7.97 7.01
N ILE A 9 -16.15 -7.39 6.01
CA ILE A 9 -15.68 -6.19 5.29
C ILE A 9 -15.67 -4.96 6.21
N THR A 10 -16.64 -4.85 7.12
CA THR A 10 -16.70 -3.73 8.07
C THR A 10 -15.59 -3.81 9.14
N ILE A 11 -15.09 -5.00 9.50
CA ILE A 11 -14.03 -5.16 10.52
C ILE A 11 -12.63 -4.86 9.96
N ILE A 12 -12.34 -5.25 8.72
CA ILE A 12 -11.02 -5.02 8.09
C ILE A 12 -10.80 -3.52 7.82
N ILE A 13 -11.86 -2.82 7.41
CA ILE A 13 -11.81 -1.36 7.16
C ILE A 13 -11.75 -0.56 8.47
N LEU A 14 -12.35 -1.02 9.58
CA LEU A 14 -12.33 -0.30 10.85
C LEU A 14 -11.00 -0.44 11.63
N ALA A 15 -10.27 -1.55 11.49
CA ALA A 15 -8.99 -1.73 12.19
C ALA A 15 -7.86 -0.87 11.60
N ALA A 16 -7.86 -0.63 10.28
CA ALA A 16 -6.92 0.24 9.59
C ALA A 16 -7.07 1.75 9.95
N ILE A 17 -8.21 2.13 10.55
CA ILE A 17 -8.54 3.54 10.89
C ILE A 17 -8.12 3.92 12.32
N THR A 18 -7.51 3.03 13.11
CA THR A 18 -6.95 3.45 14.42
C THR A 18 -5.63 4.17 14.20
N GLY A 19 -5.75 5.45 13.86
CA GLY A 19 -4.69 6.34 13.45
C GLY A 19 -3.53 6.38 14.43
N ALA A 20 -2.33 6.29 13.85
CA ALA A 20 -1.14 6.88 14.43
C ALA A 20 -1.51 8.31 14.83
N SER A 21 -1.60 8.53 16.14
CA SER A 21 -1.93 9.80 16.75
C SER A 21 -0.74 10.74 16.57
N PHE A 22 -0.62 11.36 15.41
CA PHE A 22 0.37 12.42 15.18
C PHE A 22 -0.10 13.70 15.88
N PHE A 23 0.72 14.23 16.79
CA PHE A 23 0.52 15.55 17.37
C PHE A 23 0.74 16.60 16.27
N VAL A 24 -0.34 17.14 15.73
CA VAL A 24 -0.31 18.21 14.73
C VAL A 24 -0.36 19.56 15.46
N TRP A 25 0.72 20.34 15.41
CA TRP A 25 0.69 21.76 15.83
C TRP A 25 0.47 22.64 14.60
N THR A 26 -0.74 23.20 14.45
CA THR A 26 -1.05 24.16 13.37
C THR A 26 -0.70 25.58 13.80
N VAL A 27 0.24 26.23 13.12
CA VAL A 27 0.48 27.69 13.28
C VAL A 27 -0.26 28.44 12.18
N PRO A 28 -1.20 29.35 12.49
CA PRO A 28 -1.83 30.16 11.46
C PRO A 28 -0.88 31.28 11.05
N GLN A 29 -0.29 31.19 9.86
CA GLN A 29 0.26 32.34 9.15
C GLN A 29 -0.41 32.46 7.78
N GLN A 30 -0.67 33.69 7.34
CA GLN A 30 -1.57 34.07 6.24
C GLN A 30 -1.13 33.66 4.81
N ASN A 31 -0.36 32.60 4.63
CA ASN A 31 -0.04 32.02 3.33
C ASN A 31 -0.10 30.49 3.45
N GLU A 32 -0.51 29.81 2.37
CA GLU A 32 -0.62 28.34 2.22
C GLU A 32 -0.10 27.51 3.40
N THR A 33 -1.01 26.86 4.13
CA THR A 33 -0.69 25.97 5.26
C THR A 33 0.45 25.02 4.88
N THR A 34 1.63 25.29 5.39
CA THR A 34 2.80 24.44 5.19
C THR A 34 2.74 23.35 6.25
N PHE A 35 2.48 22.12 5.84
CA PHE A 35 2.61 20.95 6.69
C PHE A 35 4.11 20.76 6.99
N ILE A 36 4.52 21.04 8.21
CA ILE A 36 5.91 20.87 8.65
C ILE A 36 5.94 19.60 9.49
N VAL A 37 6.47 18.52 8.91
CA VAL A 37 6.88 17.35 9.69
C VAL A 37 8.12 17.76 10.47
N THR A 38 8.06 17.68 11.79
CA THR A 38 9.22 17.97 12.66
C THR A 38 10.00 16.71 13.02
N ASP A 39 9.37 15.56 12.84
CA ASP A 39 9.92 14.24 13.19
C ASP A 39 9.73 13.30 11.98
N TYR A 40 10.72 13.34 11.09
CA TYR A 40 10.69 12.60 9.83
C TYR A 40 10.87 11.09 10.04
N GLU A 41 11.62 10.69 11.07
CA GLU A 41 11.78 9.29 11.41
C GLU A 41 10.43 8.67 11.80
N ASN A 42 9.75 9.25 12.80
CA ASN A 42 8.47 8.73 13.25
C ASN A 42 7.36 8.84 12.19
N TYR A 43 7.42 9.87 11.32
CA TYR A 43 6.49 9.97 10.20
C TYR A 43 6.68 8.85 9.18
N LEU A 44 7.93 8.60 8.77
CA LEU A 44 8.26 7.49 7.87
C LEU A 44 7.88 6.14 8.49
N ASP A 45 8.20 5.91 9.76
CA ASP A 45 7.86 4.67 10.46
C ASP A 45 6.36 4.46 10.60
N GLY A 46 5.59 5.54 10.83
CA GLY A 46 4.14 5.47 10.80
C GLY A 46 3.59 5.10 9.41
N ALA A 47 4.12 5.71 8.34
CA ALA A 47 3.75 5.36 6.97
C ALA A 47 4.12 3.89 6.63
N LYS A 48 5.26 3.41 7.16
CA LYS A 48 5.67 2.00 7.09
C LYS A 48 4.69 1.06 7.76
N GLY A 49 4.30 1.35 9.00
CA GLY A 49 3.36 0.49 9.72
C GLY A 49 2.02 0.35 9.00
N ILE A 50 1.49 1.42 8.40
CA ILE A 50 0.24 1.31 7.64
C ILE A 50 0.45 0.53 6.34
N HIS A 51 1.54 0.78 5.61
CA HIS A 51 1.84 0.06 4.38
C HIS A 51 2.07 -1.44 4.62
N GLU A 52 2.74 -1.83 5.70
CA GLU A 52 2.91 -3.25 6.10
C GLU A 52 1.55 -3.93 6.31
N ILE A 53 0.62 -3.28 7.00
CA ILE A 53 -0.75 -3.79 7.18
C ILE A 53 -1.46 -3.96 5.83
N LEU A 54 -1.31 -3.00 4.91
CA LEU A 54 -1.90 -3.08 3.57
C LEU A 54 -1.26 -4.21 2.75
N GLN A 55 0.07 -4.40 2.85
CA GLN A 55 0.80 -5.49 2.20
C GLN A 55 0.32 -6.86 2.70
N GLU A 56 0.22 -7.04 4.02
CA GLU A 56 -0.28 -8.28 4.62
C GLU A 56 -1.73 -8.56 4.20
N SER A 57 -2.61 -7.55 4.26
CA SER A 57 -4.00 -7.70 3.84
C SER A 57 -4.11 -8.08 2.36
N THR A 58 -3.36 -7.41 1.48
CA THR A 58 -3.35 -7.75 0.05
C THR A 58 -2.81 -9.14 -0.20
N GLU A 59 -1.73 -9.55 0.47
CA GLU A 59 -1.19 -10.90 0.32
C GLU A 59 -2.22 -11.96 0.74
N ILE A 60 -2.90 -11.76 1.87
CA ILE A 60 -3.96 -12.66 2.34
C ILE A 60 -5.08 -12.79 1.29
N ASP A 61 -5.55 -11.67 0.74
CA ASP A 61 -6.63 -11.69 -0.24
C ASP A 61 -6.17 -12.25 -1.59
N TYR A 62 -4.91 -12.02 -1.97
CA TYR A 62 -4.29 -12.59 -3.16
C TYR A 62 -4.22 -14.11 -3.06
N GLN A 63 -3.78 -14.66 -1.93
CA GLN A 63 -3.76 -16.10 -1.70
C GLN A 63 -5.16 -16.71 -1.72
N LYS A 64 -6.17 -16.02 -1.15
CA LYS A 64 -7.57 -16.48 -1.24
C LYS A 64 -8.07 -16.52 -2.69
N LEU A 65 -7.73 -15.53 -3.51
CA LEU A 65 -8.07 -15.53 -4.94
C LEU A 65 -7.45 -16.75 -5.63
N VAL A 66 -6.14 -16.95 -5.48
CA VAL A 66 -5.41 -18.05 -6.13
C VAL A 66 -5.92 -19.43 -5.68
N ASN A 67 -6.31 -19.56 -4.41
CA ASN A 67 -6.88 -20.79 -3.87
C ASN A 67 -8.38 -21.00 -4.20
N GLY A 68 -9.02 -20.04 -4.88
CA GLY A 68 -10.45 -20.08 -5.21
C GLY A 68 -11.38 -19.85 -4.00
N GLU A 69 -10.85 -19.33 -2.90
CA GLU A 69 -11.60 -18.98 -1.67
C GLU A 69 -12.24 -17.58 -1.75
N MET A 70 -11.82 -16.77 -2.71
CA MET A 70 -12.34 -15.44 -3.02
C MET A 70 -12.59 -15.32 -4.52
N THR A 71 -13.73 -14.76 -4.94
CA THR A 71 -13.99 -14.60 -6.38
C THR A 71 -13.13 -13.47 -6.97
N PRO A 72 -12.84 -13.49 -8.28
CA PRO A 72 -12.14 -12.40 -8.95
C PRO A 72 -12.75 -11.02 -8.70
N GLU A 73 -14.07 -10.90 -8.68
CA GLU A 73 -14.78 -9.64 -8.45
C GLU A 73 -14.67 -9.18 -6.99
N GLU A 74 -14.78 -10.10 -6.04
CA GLU A 74 -14.56 -9.81 -4.61
C GLU A 74 -13.12 -9.33 -4.37
N TYR A 75 -12.13 -9.96 -5.04
CA TYR A 75 -10.73 -9.56 -4.98
C TYR A 75 -10.49 -8.18 -5.60
N ILE A 76 -10.98 -7.93 -6.82
CA ILE A 76 -10.80 -6.66 -7.52
C ILE A 76 -11.32 -5.49 -6.69
N ALA A 77 -12.49 -5.66 -6.04
CA ALA A 77 -13.05 -4.64 -5.17
C ALA A 77 -12.16 -4.34 -3.94
N ALA A 78 -11.60 -5.38 -3.30
CA ALA A 78 -10.67 -5.22 -2.19
C ALA A 78 -9.35 -4.55 -2.66
N ALA A 79 -8.81 -4.97 -3.79
CA ALA A 79 -7.61 -4.43 -4.41
C ALA A 79 -7.76 -2.94 -4.77
N ASP A 80 -8.93 -2.52 -5.28
CA ASP A 80 -9.23 -1.10 -5.55
C ASP A 80 -9.21 -0.24 -4.28
N VAL A 81 -9.78 -0.76 -3.19
CA VAL A 81 -9.77 -0.08 -1.89
C VAL A 81 -8.34 0.07 -1.38
N THR A 82 -7.53 -0.99 -1.43
CA THR A 82 -6.12 -0.92 -1.02
C THR A 82 -5.32 0.04 -1.90
N SER A 83 -5.48 -0.03 -3.22
CA SER A 83 -4.74 0.85 -4.14
C SER A 83 -5.07 2.32 -3.93
N SER A 84 -6.32 2.65 -3.61
CA SER A 84 -6.73 4.00 -3.22
C SER A 84 -6.04 4.45 -1.93
N GLN A 85 -5.93 3.58 -0.92
CA GLN A 85 -5.26 3.90 0.34
C GLN A 85 -3.76 4.14 0.14
N VAL A 86 -3.08 3.29 -0.63
CA VAL A 86 -1.66 3.46 -0.98
C VAL A 86 -1.44 4.77 -1.75
N THR A 87 -2.33 5.09 -2.69
CA THR A 87 -2.27 6.35 -3.46
C THR A 87 -2.44 7.58 -2.55
N SER A 88 -3.32 7.51 -1.56
CA SER A 88 -3.47 8.56 -0.54
C SER A 88 -2.19 8.74 0.26
N GLN A 89 -1.59 7.64 0.74
CA GLN A 89 -0.33 7.69 1.49
C GLN A 89 0.80 8.28 0.66
N ILE A 90 0.95 7.88 -0.61
CA ILE A 90 1.95 8.47 -1.52
C ILE A 90 1.76 9.98 -1.62
N SER A 91 0.51 10.45 -1.73
CA SER A 91 0.21 11.88 -1.84
C SER A 91 0.61 12.64 -0.57
N GLU A 92 0.28 12.10 0.60
CA GLU A 92 0.72 12.65 1.89
C GLU A 92 2.25 12.67 1.99
N PHE A 93 2.90 11.58 1.57
CA PHE A 93 4.35 11.43 1.58
C PHE A 93 5.07 12.47 0.71
N VAL A 94 4.56 12.76 -0.49
CA VAL A 94 5.08 13.81 -1.38
C VAL A 94 5.02 15.19 -0.73
N THR A 95 3.98 15.46 0.06
CA THR A 95 3.80 16.78 0.71
C THR A 95 4.63 16.98 1.97
N SER A 96 5.25 15.92 2.51
CA SER A 96 6.03 15.96 3.76
C SER A 96 7.32 16.80 3.66
N LYS A 97 7.86 17.01 2.46
CA LYS A 97 9.05 17.86 2.16
C LYS A 97 10.23 17.61 3.12
N PRO A 98 10.80 16.39 3.15
CA PRO A 98 11.91 16.05 4.03
C PRO A 98 13.17 16.88 3.76
N PRO A 99 13.99 17.15 4.79
CA PRO A 99 15.31 17.77 4.62
C PRO A 99 16.22 16.85 3.82
N GLU A 100 17.29 17.42 3.25
CA GLU A 100 18.21 16.74 2.32
C GLU A 100 18.71 15.38 2.84
N GLU A 101 19.06 15.30 4.11
CA GLU A 101 19.55 14.08 4.76
C GLU A 101 18.53 12.91 4.74
N TRP A 102 17.23 13.22 4.73
CA TRP A 102 16.14 12.22 4.70
C TRP A 102 15.62 11.93 3.29
N GLN A 103 15.98 12.74 2.28
CA GLN A 103 15.38 12.67 0.95
C GLN A 103 15.56 11.31 0.28
N ASN A 104 16.75 10.70 0.37
CA ASN A 104 17.00 9.40 -0.25
C ASN A 104 16.11 8.31 0.37
N SER A 105 16.04 8.28 1.70
CA SER A 105 15.17 7.34 2.43
C SER A 105 13.70 7.50 2.01
N TYR A 106 13.23 8.75 1.94
CA TYR A 106 11.85 9.05 1.57
C TYR A 106 11.53 8.73 0.11
N ILE A 107 12.43 9.06 -0.83
CA ILE A 107 12.25 8.77 -2.26
C ILE A 107 12.19 7.26 -2.48
N SER A 108 13.12 6.50 -1.90
CA SER A 108 13.11 5.04 -2.01
C SER A 108 11.84 4.44 -1.42
N TYR A 109 11.35 4.96 -0.29
CA TYR A 109 10.11 4.47 0.29
C TYR A 109 8.86 4.79 -0.56
N MET A 110 8.80 6.00 -1.10
CA MET A 110 7.74 6.39 -2.04
C MET A 110 7.73 5.48 -3.27
N ASP A 111 8.90 5.16 -3.82
CA ASP A 111 9.01 4.25 -4.96
C ASP A 111 8.63 2.81 -4.57
N ALA A 112 8.92 2.38 -3.34
CA ALA A 112 8.43 1.10 -2.82
C ALA A 112 6.89 1.04 -2.82
N MET A 113 6.22 2.09 -2.35
CA MET A 113 4.75 2.20 -2.37
C MET A 113 4.19 2.22 -3.80
N LYS A 114 4.84 2.92 -4.74
CA LYS A 114 4.43 2.89 -6.16
C LYS A 114 4.56 1.50 -6.77
N LYS A 115 5.63 0.77 -6.43
CA LYS A 115 5.81 -0.61 -6.87
C LYS A 115 4.82 -1.56 -6.24
N PHE A 116 4.50 -1.38 -4.96
CA PHE A 116 3.41 -2.11 -4.33
C PHE A 116 2.06 -1.85 -5.03
N ASN A 117 1.76 -0.61 -5.39
CA ASN A 117 0.57 -0.27 -6.19
C ASN A 117 0.57 -0.94 -7.58
N SER A 118 1.75 -1.05 -8.21
CA SER A 118 1.91 -1.77 -9.48
C SER A 118 1.66 -3.26 -9.30
N TYR A 119 2.17 -3.86 -8.22
CA TYR A 119 1.90 -5.23 -7.81
C TYR A 119 0.39 -5.46 -7.64
N ILE A 120 -0.32 -4.60 -6.90
CA ILE A 120 -1.78 -4.67 -6.76
C ILE A 120 -2.46 -4.63 -8.13
N GLY A 121 -2.04 -3.70 -9.00
CA GLY A 121 -2.55 -3.61 -10.36
C GLY A 121 -2.42 -4.92 -11.14
N GLU A 122 -1.26 -5.57 -11.05
CA GLU A 122 -0.98 -6.82 -11.77
C GLU A 122 -1.78 -8.01 -11.20
N THR A 123 -1.97 -8.06 -9.88
CA THR A 123 -2.85 -9.08 -9.28
C THR A 123 -4.31 -8.94 -9.72
N LYS A 124 -4.78 -7.72 -10.03
CA LYS A 124 -6.10 -7.52 -10.64
C LYS A 124 -6.14 -8.02 -12.08
N VAL A 125 -5.03 -7.92 -12.83
CA VAL A 125 -4.92 -8.54 -14.16
C VAL A 125 -5.07 -10.05 -14.02
N LEU A 126 -4.36 -10.67 -13.06
CA LEU A 126 -4.51 -12.10 -12.78
C LEU A 126 -5.96 -12.48 -12.45
N ALA A 127 -6.64 -11.71 -11.59
CA ALA A 127 -8.04 -11.96 -11.26
C ALA A 127 -8.94 -11.98 -12.52
N ASN A 128 -8.75 -11.03 -13.44
CA ASN A 128 -9.48 -11.00 -14.70
C ASN A 128 -9.14 -12.20 -15.60
N LEU A 129 -7.88 -12.66 -15.64
CA LEU A 129 -7.48 -13.86 -16.39
C LEU A 129 -8.15 -15.12 -15.82
N ILE A 130 -8.19 -15.25 -14.49
CA ILE A 130 -8.90 -16.35 -13.81
C ILE A 130 -10.39 -16.32 -14.15
N GLN A 131 -11.01 -15.14 -14.11
CA GLN A 131 -12.43 -14.95 -14.44
C GLN A 131 -12.76 -15.36 -15.88
N ASN A 132 -11.85 -15.07 -16.81
CA ASN A 132 -12.03 -15.34 -18.23
C ASN A 132 -11.55 -16.74 -18.66
N GLU A 133 -11.14 -17.59 -17.70
CA GLU A 133 -10.58 -18.92 -17.97
C GLU A 133 -9.43 -18.87 -19.02
N SER A 134 -8.59 -17.84 -18.91
CA SER A 134 -7.42 -17.64 -19.79
C SER A 134 -6.42 -18.79 -19.70
N SER A 135 -5.50 -18.84 -20.67
CA SER A 135 -4.53 -19.94 -20.75
C SER A 135 -3.56 -19.97 -19.57
N GLU A 136 -3.06 -21.16 -19.24
CA GLU A 136 -2.06 -21.34 -18.16
C GLU A 136 -0.78 -20.54 -18.44
N ASP A 137 -0.38 -20.40 -19.71
CA ASP A 137 0.80 -19.62 -20.10
C ASP A 137 0.62 -18.13 -19.76
N GLU A 138 -0.54 -17.54 -20.08
CA GLU A 138 -0.85 -16.15 -19.75
C GLU A 138 -0.91 -15.92 -18.23
N ILE A 139 -1.49 -16.87 -17.50
CA ILE A 139 -1.54 -16.84 -16.03
C ILE A 139 -0.13 -16.89 -15.44
N SER A 140 0.73 -17.78 -15.95
CA SER A 140 2.11 -17.94 -15.48
C SER A 140 2.94 -16.67 -15.71
N GLU A 141 2.84 -16.04 -16.88
CA GLU A 141 3.55 -14.79 -17.19
C GLU A 141 3.17 -13.66 -16.21
N VAL A 142 1.88 -13.53 -15.92
CA VAL A 142 1.39 -12.52 -14.97
C VAL A 142 1.85 -12.84 -13.54
N MET A 143 1.85 -14.11 -13.13
CA MET A 143 2.36 -14.52 -11.81
C MET A 143 3.85 -14.20 -11.64
N GLU A 144 4.68 -14.44 -12.66
CA GLU A 144 6.11 -14.08 -12.61
C GLU A 144 6.31 -12.57 -12.43
N LYS A 145 5.51 -11.76 -13.14
CA LYS A 145 5.55 -10.30 -13.02
C LYS A 145 5.08 -9.82 -11.65
N ILE A 146 4.06 -10.44 -11.07
CA ILE A 146 3.60 -10.16 -9.70
C ILE A 146 4.74 -10.37 -8.70
N GLU A 147 5.44 -11.50 -8.78
CA GLU A 147 6.57 -11.81 -7.88
C GLU A 147 7.75 -10.83 -8.07
N SER A 148 8.05 -10.45 -9.32
CA SER A 148 9.08 -9.43 -9.60
C SER A 148 8.73 -8.09 -8.96
N LEU A 149 7.49 -7.61 -9.12
CA LEU A 149 7.04 -6.34 -8.55
C LEU A 149 7.06 -6.34 -7.03
N LYS A 150 6.68 -7.47 -6.41
CA LYS A 150 6.73 -7.67 -4.96
C LYS A 150 8.17 -7.62 -4.45
N ALA A 151 9.10 -8.30 -5.14
CA ALA A 151 10.52 -8.28 -4.78
C ALA A 151 11.14 -6.88 -4.94
N GLU A 152 10.84 -6.17 -6.04
CA GLU A 152 11.28 -4.79 -6.27
C GLU A 152 10.81 -3.84 -5.17
N SER A 153 9.53 -3.94 -4.78
CA SER A 153 8.97 -3.13 -3.69
C SER A 153 9.69 -3.40 -2.37
N ALA A 154 9.90 -4.67 -2.01
CA ALA A 154 10.61 -5.04 -0.79
C ALA A 154 12.07 -4.57 -0.78
N GLU A 155 12.76 -4.59 -1.92
CA GLU A 155 14.12 -4.08 -2.02
C GLU A 155 14.19 -2.57 -1.82
N LEU A 156 13.24 -1.82 -2.39
CA LEU A 156 13.15 -0.37 -2.19
C LEU A 156 12.88 0.01 -0.72
N VAL A 157 12.12 -0.81 0.02
CA VAL A 157 11.96 -0.63 1.48
C VAL A 157 13.30 -0.77 2.20
N LYS A 158 14.11 -1.78 1.87
CA LYS A 158 15.44 -1.94 2.47
C LYS A 158 16.37 -0.78 2.12
N ILE A 159 16.34 -0.31 0.88
CA ILE A 159 17.13 0.85 0.44
C ILE A 159 16.70 2.08 1.24
N SER A 160 15.40 2.28 1.46
CA SER A 160 14.89 3.36 2.29
C SER A 160 15.46 3.31 3.71
N ASP A 161 15.44 2.14 4.35
CA ASP A 161 15.93 1.95 5.71
C ASP A 161 17.44 2.17 5.83
N ASN A 162 18.20 1.69 4.84
CA ASN A 162 19.66 1.88 4.81
C ASN A 162 20.08 3.32 4.47
N SER A 163 19.17 4.15 3.97
CA SER A 163 19.41 5.54 3.57
C SER A 163 18.95 6.55 4.62
N ARG A 164 18.50 6.09 5.79
CA ARG A 164 18.16 6.98 6.91
C ARG A 164 19.43 7.68 7.43
N PRO A 165 19.34 8.93 7.89
CA PRO A 165 20.38 9.52 8.72
C PRO A 165 20.67 8.64 9.94
N GLY A 166 21.95 8.51 10.28
CA GLY A 166 22.42 7.71 11.42
C GLY A 166 22.39 8.45 12.75
#